data_AF-B4J4B9-F1
#
_entry.id   AF-B4J4B9-F1
#
_cell.length_a   1.000
_cell.length_b   1.000
_cell.length_c   1.000
_cell.angle_alpha   90.00
_cell.angle_beta   90.00
_cell.angle_gamma   90.00
#
_symmetry.space_group_name_H-M   'P 1'
#
loop_
_entity.id
_entity.type
_entity.pdbx_description
1 polymer ?
#
loop_
_entity_poly.entity_id
_entity_poly.type
_entity_poly.pdbx_seq_one_letter_code
_entity_poly.pdbx_strand_id
1 'polypeptide(L)'
;MTLHTKPNSSGRPICVLALPLLLLWLLLCLTIDESVGGKTTTIVRHTDTADPDLDGFWTNRTTWNARWVKYWRAKRIYEPVWKKVWTPTILTEWVPLPNAPAPDAWEEQKQDKL
;
A
#
# COMPACT_ATOMS: atom_id res chain seq x y z
N MET A 1 -15.60 -62.63 -39.29
CA MET A 1 -14.29 -62.83 -38.65
C MET A 1 -13.46 -61.60 -38.98
N THR A 2 -12.96 -60.76 -38.09
CA THR A 2 -12.87 -60.74 -36.63
C THR A 2 -12.59 -59.27 -36.24
N LEU A 3 -13.02 -58.86 -35.06
CA LEU A 3 -12.80 -57.55 -34.45
C LEU A 3 -11.32 -57.13 -34.42
N HIS A 4 -11.04 -55.82 -34.53
CA HIS A 4 -9.99 -55.24 -33.72
C HIS A 4 -10.37 -53.85 -33.19
N THR A 5 -10.39 -53.79 -31.87
CA THR A 5 -10.73 -52.68 -30.99
C THR A 5 -9.54 -51.75 -30.81
N LYS A 6 -9.81 -50.44 -30.61
CA LYS A 6 -9.03 -49.60 -29.70
C LYS A 6 -9.82 -48.34 -29.28
N PRO A 7 -10.42 -48.30 -28.09
CA PRO A 7 -10.68 -47.05 -27.40
C PRO A 7 -9.49 -46.76 -26.48
N ASN A 8 -8.74 -45.70 -26.73
CA ASN A 8 -7.81 -45.16 -25.75
C ASN A 8 -7.77 -43.64 -25.82
N SER A 9 -8.35 -42.99 -24.82
CA SER A 9 -7.62 -42.05 -23.95
C SER A 9 -8.65 -41.29 -23.14
N SER A 10 -8.77 -41.68 -21.88
CA SER A 10 -9.53 -41.01 -20.84
C SER A 10 -8.92 -39.65 -20.52
N GLY A 11 -9.44 -38.59 -21.17
CA GLY A 11 -9.19 -37.22 -20.76
C GLY A 11 -9.87 -36.94 -19.41
N ARG A 12 -9.13 -37.09 -18.31
CA ARG A 12 -9.59 -36.69 -16.97
C ARG A 12 -9.69 -35.15 -16.88
N PRO A 13 -10.69 -34.61 -16.17
CA PRO A 13 -10.88 -33.17 -16.02
C PRO A 13 -9.89 -32.58 -15.00
N ILE A 14 -8.70 -32.20 -15.47
CA ILE A 14 -7.68 -31.50 -14.66
C ILE A 14 -8.18 -30.09 -14.24
N CYS A 15 -9.18 -29.55 -14.92
CA CYS A 15 -9.61 -28.16 -14.77
C CYS A 15 -10.49 -27.85 -13.55
N VAL A 16 -11.14 -28.83 -12.91
CA VAL A 16 -12.16 -28.55 -11.88
C VAL A 16 -11.54 -28.30 -10.49
N LEU A 17 -10.38 -28.89 -10.20
CA LEU A 17 -9.69 -28.73 -8.91
C LEU A 17 -8.66 -27.58 -8.89
N ALA A 18 -8.26 -27.06 -10.06
CA ALA A 18 -7.29 -25.97 -10.16
C ALA A 18 -7.91 -24.59 -9.88
N LEU A 19 -9.17 -24.38 -10.26
CA LEU A 19 -9.91 -23.14 -10.02
C LEU A 19 -10.04 -22.76 -8.53
N PRO A 20 -10.45 -23.67 -7.61
CA PRO A 20 -10.55 -23.31 -6.19
C PRO A 20 -9.18 -23.01 -5.57
N LEU A 21 -8.12 -23.70 -6.00
CA LEU A 21 -6.75 -23.43 -5.55
C LEU A 21 -6.24 -22.05 -6.00
N LEU A 22 -6.58 -21.65 -7.23
CA LEU A 22 -6.20 -20.34 -7.79
C LEU A 22 -6.97 -19.20 -7.10
N LEU A 23 -8.26 -19.41 -6.79
CA LEU A 23 -9.07 -18.49 -5.99
C LEU A 23 -8.55 -18.33 -4.56
N LEU A 24 -8.16 -19.43 -3.91
CA LEU A 24 -7.57 -19.40 -2.57
C LEU A 24 -6.24 -18.62 -2.55
N TRP A 25 -5.40 -18.84 -3.57
CA TRP A 25 -4.13 -18.12 -3.70
C TRP A 25 -4.35 -16.62 -3.94
N LEU A 26 -5.33 -16.25 -4.78
CA LEU A 26 -5.71 -14.86 -4.99
C LEU A 26 -6.21 -14.20 -3.70
N LEU A 27 -7.02 -14.91 -2.92
CA LEU A 27 -7.52 -14.43 -1.63
C LEU A 27 -6.35 -14.20 -0.65
N LEU A 28 -5.38 -15.12 -0.62
CA LEU A 28 -4.17 -14.99 0.19
C LEU A 28 -3.34 -13.77 -0.23
N CYS A 29 -3.18 -13.51 -1.52
CA CYS A 29 -2.49 -12.31 -2.00
C CYS A 29 -3.17 -11.01 -1.54
N LEU A 30 -4.50 -10.96 -1.54
CA LEU A 30 -5.27 -9.78 -1.09
C LEU A 30 -5.14 -9.53 0.42
N THR A 31 -4.82 -10.56 1.21
CA THR A 31 -4.59 -10.40 2.67
C THR A 31 -3.20 -9.82 3.02
N ILE A 32 -2.27 -9.75 2.05
CA ILE A 32 -0.90 -9.26 2.29
C ILE A 32 -0.79 -7.73 2.10
N ASP A 33 -1.81 -7.10 1.52
CA ASP A 33 -1.81 -5.68 1.11
C ASP A 33 -1.67 -4.70 2.30
N GLU A 34 -2.10 -5.06 3.51
CA GLU A 34 -2.09 -4.14 4.66
C GLU A 34 -0.71 -3.93 5.31
N SER A 35 0.34 -4.63 4.88
CA SER A 35 1.65 -4.58 5.56
C SER A 35 2.70 -3.66 4.91
N VAL A 36 2.46 -3.11 3.72
CA VAL A 36 3.43 -2.24 3.01
C VAL A 36 3.15 -0.75 3.27
N GLY A 37 2.87 -0.41 4.52
CA GLY A 37 2.91 0.96 5.02
C GLY A 37 4.18 1.14 5.85
N GLY A 38 5.30 1.44 5.21
CA GLY A 38 6.56 1.69 5.92
C GLY A 38 6.37 2.80 6.97
N LYS A 39 6.41 2.43 8.26
CA LYS A 39 6.43 3.39 9.37
C LYS A 39 7.76 4.13 9.31
N THR A 40 7.76 5.29 8.68
CA THR A 40 8.92 6.19 8.66
C THR A 40 9.10 6.69 10.08
N THR A 41 10.11 6.18 10.79
CA THR A 41 10.48 6.68 12.12
C THR A 41 11.32 7.93 11.92
N THR A 42 10.72 9.10 12.17
CA THR A 42 11.40 10.40 12.07
C THR A 42 12.01 10.77 13.42
N ILE A 43 13.33 10.84 13.51
CA ILE A 43 14.05 11.27 14.71
C ILE A 43 13.90 12.79 14.85
N VAL A 44 13.19 13.24 15.89
CA VAL A 44 13.04 14.66 16.22
C VAL A 44 14.36 15.17 16.78
N ARG A 45 14.95 16.19 16.14
CA ARG A 45 16.08 16.92 16.68
C ARG A 45 15.53 18.14 17.41
N HIS A 46 15.57 18.13 18.73
CA HIS A 46 15.31 19.33 19.52
C HIS A 46 16.41 20.35 19.22
N THR A 47 16.03 21.49 18.64
CA THR A 47 16.88 22.67 18.64
C THR A 47 16.59 23.45 19.91
N ASP A 48 17.62 23.93 20.61
CA ASP A 48 17.53 24.82 21.78
C ASP A 48 17.02 26.22 21.37
N THR A 49 15.90 26.29 20.67
CA THR A 49 15.26 27.52 20.21
C THR A 49 14.41 28.08 21.35
N ALA A 50 14.49 29.39 21.57
CA ALA A 50 13.83 30.09 22.68
C ALA A 50 12.28 30.08 22.62
N ASP A 51 11.70 29.79 21.45
CA ASP A 51 10.25 29.76 21.22
C ASP A 51 9.77 28.33 20.92
N PRO A 52 9.07 27.66 21.86
CA PRO A 52 8.57 26.30 21.68
C PRO A 52 7.48 26.20 20.59
N ASP A 53 6.79 27.30 20.28
CA ASP A 53 5.74 27.36 19.25
C ASP A 53 6.29 27.33 17.81
N LEU A 54 7.60 27.54 17.65
CA LEU A 54 8.28 27.47 16.35
C LEU A 54 8.98 26.13 16.12
N ASP A 55 8.97 25.24 17.12
CA ASP A 55 9.64 23.95 17.02
C ASP A 55 8.72 22.93 16.33
N GLY A 56 9.25 22.28 15.30
CA GLY A 56 8.48 21.46 14.37
C GLY A 56 9.38 20.61 13.49
N PHE A 57 8.77 19.74 12.70
CA PHE A 57 9.51 18.88 11.79
C PHE A 57 8.92 18.88 10.39
N TRP A 58 9.79 18.80 9.40
CA TRP A 58 9.41 18.50 8.03
C TRP A 58 9.04 17.02 7.94
N THR A 59 7.82 16.73 7.46
CA THR A 59 7.39 15.38 7.15
C THR A 59 7.01 15.26 5.68
N ASN A 60 7.19 14.07 5.12
CA ASN A 60 6.78 13.75 3.77
C ASN A 60 5.52 12.89 3.82
N ARG A 61 4.40 13.48 3.42
CA ARG A 61 3.14 12.79 3.25
C ARG A 61 3.03 12.26 1.83
N THR A 62 3.01 10.94 1.67
CA THR A 62 2.75 10.31 0.37
C THR A 62 1.26 10.16 0.18
N THR A 63 0.72 10.79 -0.87
CA THR A 63 -0.68 10.66 -1.27
C THR A 63 -0.75 10.03 -2.66
N TRP A 64 -1.77 9.21 -2.92
CA TRP A 64 -1.99 8.65 -4.25
C TRP A 64 -3.01 9.50 -4.98
N ASN A 65 -2.64 10.00 -6.15
CA ASN A 65 -3.54 10.82 -6.97
C ASN A 65 -3.69 10.19 -8.35
N ALA A 66 -4.92 10.19 -8.87
CA ALA A 66 -5.18 9.75 -10.22
C ALA A 66 -4.87 10.88 -11.21
N ARG A 67 -3.98 10.61 -12.17
CA ARG A 67 -3.59 11.56 -13.21
C ARG A 67 -3.77 10.96 -14.60
N TRP A 68 -4.18 11.79 -15.55
CA TRP A 68 -4.18 11.43 -16.96
C TRP A 68 -2.77 11.56 -17.55
N VAL A 69 -2.24 10.46 -18.08
CA VAL A 69 -0.94 10.41 -18.72
C VAL A 69 -1.12 10.05 -20.19
N LYS A 70 -0.42 10.80 -21.05
CA LYS A 70 -0.40 10.57 -22.49
C LYS A 70 0.65 9.50 -22.82
N TYR A 71 0.21 8.42 -23.43
CA TYR A 71 1.06 7.34 -23.92
C TYR A 71 1.00 7.28 -25.44
N TRP A 72 2.14 6.95 -26.05
CA TRP A 72 2.20 6.68 -27.48
C TRP A 72 2.14 5.17 -27.70
N ARG A 73 1.05 4.69 -28.32
CA ARG A 73 0.92 3.27 -28.66
C ARG A 73 1.63 3.06 -30.00
N ALA A 74 2.61 2.17 -30.03
CA ALA A 74 3.22 1.74 -31.28
C ALA A 74 2.19 0.98 -32.14
N LYS A 75 1.97 1.47 -33.34
CA LYS A 75 1.15 0.93 -34.42
C LYS A 75 1.85 1.30 -35.74
N ARG A 76 1.18 1.14 -36.88
CA ARG A 76 1.71 1.64 -38.18
C ARG A 76 2.04 3.14 -38.16
N ILE A 77 1.29 3.91 -37.37
CA ILE A 77 1.56 5.32 -37.02
C ILE A 77 1.31 5.43 -35.51
N TYR A 78 2.13 6.19 -34.79
CA TYR A 78 1.97 6.36 -33.34
C TYR A 78 0.66 7.08 -33.00
N GLU A 79 -0.17 6.43 -32.20
CA GLU A 79 -1.44 7.00 -31.74
C GLU A 79 -1.31 7.49 -30.29
N PRO A 80 -1.72 8.73 -29.98
CA PRO A 80 -1.77 9.21 -28.61
C PRO A 80 -2.98 8.60 -27.88
N VAL A 81 -2.72 7.95 -26.76
CA VAL A 81 -3.75 7.35 -25.89
C VAL A 81 -3.62 7.96 -24.51
N TRP A 82 -4.75 8.45 -23.98
CA TRP A 82 -4.84 8.91 -22.60
C TRP A 82 -5.19 7.74 -21.70
N LYS A 83 -4.36 7.50 -20.68
CA LYS A 83 -4.64 6.51 -19.63
C LYS A 83 -4.68 7.18 -18.28
N LYS A 84 -5.63 6.78 -17.44
CA LYS A 84 -5.70 7.19 -16.05
C LYS A 84 -4.76 6.28 -15.24
N VAL A 85 -3.76 6.89 -14.60
CA VAL A 85 -2.73 6.18 -13.81
C VAL A 85 -2.74 6.76 -12.40
N TRP A 86 -2.60 5.89 -11.40
CA TRP A 86 -2.38 6.30 -10.02
C TRP A 86 -0.89 6.47 -9.79
N THR A 87 -0.47 7.66 -9.41
CA THR A 87 0.93 7.97 -9.14
C THR A 87 1.08 8.47 -7.70
N PRO A 88 2.13 8.05 -6.98
CA PRO A 88 2.41 8.60 -5.67
C PRO A 88 2.88 10.06 -5.83
N THR A 89 2.28 10.95 -5.05
CA THR A 89 2.67 12.35 -4.91
C THR A 89 3.23 12.54 -3.50
N ILE A 90 4.48 12.96 -3.41
CA ILE A 90 5.13 13.28 -2.13
C ILE A 90 4.87 14.77 -1.86
N LEU A 91 4.12 15.05 -0.79
CA LEU A 91 3.90 16.39 -0.28
C LEU A 91 4.74 16.58 0.97
N THR A 92 5.56 17.62 0.99
CA THR A 92 6.34 17.99 2.17
C THR A 92 5.53 18.99 2.99
N GLU A 93 5.16 18.63 4.22
CA GLU A 93 4.39 19.48 5.13
C GLU A 93 5.19 19.74 6.42
N TRP A 94 5.07 20.96 6.95
CA TRP A 94 5.63 21.32 8.26
C TRP A 94 4.61 20.94 9.33
N VAL A 95 5.04 20.15 10.31
CA VAL A 95 4.19 19.71 11.43
C VAL A 95 4.74 20.32 12.72
N PRO A 96 3.97 21.14 13.45
CA PRO A 96 4.39 21.65 14.74
C PRO A 96 4.48 20.50 15.74
N LEU A 97 5.40 20.60 16.69
CA LEU A 97 5.46 19.63 17.78
C LEU A 97 4.16 19.68 18.60
N PRO A 98 3.67 18.54 19.10
CA PRO A 98 2.57 18.55 20.05
C PRO A 98 2.98 19.35 21.29
N ASN A 99 2.08 20.19 21.79
CA ASN A 99 2.29 20.90 23.05
C ASN A 99 2.69 19.89 24.13
N ALA A 100 3.72 20.25 24.90
CA ALA A 100 4.16 19.43 26.00
C ALA A 100 2.95 19.10 26.91
N PRO A 101 2.85 17.85 27.40
CA PRO A 101 1.80 17.50 28.34
C PRO A 101 1.83 18.46 29.52
N ALA A 102 0.65 18.80 30.05
CA ALA A 102 0.56 19.60 31.26
C ALA A 102 1.44 18.96 32.35
N PRO A 103 2.12 19.77 33.18
CA PRO A 103 3.03 19.25 34.22
C PRO A 103 2.34 18.20 35.14
N ASP A 104 1.03 18.31 35.28
CA ASP A 104 0.20 17.47 36.16
C ASP A 104 -0.22 16.14 35.50
N ALA A 105 -0.06 15.99 34.18
CA ALA A 105 -0.53 14.84 33.40
C ALA A 105 0.19 13.52 33.76
N TRP A 106 1.37 13.61 34.40
CA TRP A 106 2.13 12.45 34.87
C TRP A 106 1.70 11.97 36.26
N GLU A 107 1.05 12.84 37.06
CA GLU A 107 0.57 12.49 38.39
C GLU A 107 -0.79 11.77 38.35
N GLU A 108 -1.66 12.12 37.40
CA GLU A 108 -2.98 11.47 37.22
C GLU A 108 -2.87 9.98 36.85
N GLN A 109 -1.88 9.60 36.03
CA GLN A 109 -1.66 8.19 35.66
C GLN A 109 -1.19 7.30 36.82
N LYS A 110 -0.72 7.90 37.91
CA LYS A 110 -0.23 7.19 39.10
C LYS A 110 -1.36 6.85 40.07
N GLN A 111 -2.45 7.62 40.06
CA GLN A 111 -3.61 7.42 40.95
C GLN A 111 -4.59 6.36 40.43
N ASP A 112 -4.74 6.19 39.12
CA ASP A 112 -5.64 5.19 38.51
C ASP A 112 -5.15 3.72 38.63
N LYS A 113 -3.95 3.50 39.18
CA LYS A 113 -3.38 2.15 39.41
C LYS A 113 -3.43 1.69 40.87
N LEU A 114 -4.17 2.39 41.74
CA LEU A 114 -4.28 2.07 43.17
C LEU A 114 -5.68 1.56 43.54
#